data_AF-A0A1S1Y1U6-F1
#
_entry.id   AF-A0A1S1Y1U6-F1
#
_cell.length_a   1.000
_cell.length_b   1.000
_cell.length_c   1.000
_cell.angle_alpha   90.00
_cell.angle_beta   90.00
_cell.angle_gamma   90.00
#
_symmetry.space_group_name_H-M   'P 1'
#
loop_
_entity.id
_entity.type
_entity.pdbx_description
1 polymer ?
#
loop_
_entity_poly.entity_id
_entity_poly.type
_entity_poly.pdbx_seq_one_letter_code
_entity_poly.pdbx_strand_id
1 'polypeptide(L)' 'MGGDRLDRPGYFMEPTVITGIDERNPVFNRELFDPAPAFHVVDSTASAIALANATPFGLGT' A
#
# COMPACT_ATOMS: atom_id res chain seq x y z
N MET A 1 -3.06 -3.58 -10.43
CA MET A 1 -3.44 -2.97 -11.74
C MET A 1 -2.78 -1.61 -11.83
N GLY A 2 -2.36 -1.16 -13.02
CA GLY A 2 -1.40 -0.06 -13.17
C GLY A 2 0.03 -0.54 -12.95
N GLY A 3 0.97 0.39 -12.74
CA GLY A 3 2.37 0.11 -12.42
C GLY A 3 3.36 0.61 -13.47
N ASP A 4 2.86 1.15 -14.58
CA ASP A 4 3.69 1.61 -15.68
C ASP A 4 4.01 3.10 -15.59
N ARG A 5 5.16 3.46 -16.19
CA ARG A 5 5.53 4.85 -16.46
C ARG A 5 4.74 5.33 -17.67
N LEU A 6 4.15 6.53 -17.58
CA LEU A 6 3.46 7.14 -18.71
C LEU A 6 4.47 7.62 -19.78
N ASP A 7 4.17 7.34 -21.05
CA ASP A 7 4.99 7.76 -22.19
C ASP A 7 4.84 9.27 -22.48
N ARG A 8 5.49 10.08 -21.63
CA ARG A 8 5.54 11.54 -21.70
C ARG A 8 6.77 12.09 -20.97
N PRO A 9 7.26 13.29 -21.32
CA PRO A 9 8.33 13.96 -20.58
C PRO A 9 7.96 14.17 -19.10
N GLY A 10 8.94 14.02 -18.20
CA GLY A 10 8.77 14.15 -16.74
C GLY A 10 8.72 12.82 -15.97
N TYR A 11 8.35 12.87 -14.69
CA TYR A 11 8.25 11.70 -13.78
C TYR A 11 6.78 11.33 -13.54
N PHE A 12 6.11 10.86 -14.58
CA PHE A 12 4.69 10.50 -14.52
C PHE A 12 4.52 8.98 -14.42
N MET A 13 3.74 8.54 -13.43
CA MET A 13 3.42 7.14 -13.16
C MET A 13 1.90 6.94 -13.20
N GLU A 14 1.46 5.77 -13.65
CA GLU A 14 0.06 5.38 -13.56
C GLU A 14 -0.39 5.17 -12.10
N PRO A 15 -1.63 5.55 -11.74
CA PRO A 15 -2.23 5.13 -10.48
C PRO A 15 -2.25 3.60 -10.38
N THR A 16 -1.75 3.06 -9.27
CA THR A 16 -1.53 1.61 -9.13
C THR A 16 -2.30 1.05 -7.94
N VAL A 17 -3.08 0.00 -8.15
CA VAL A 17 -3.74 -0.72 -7.04
C VAL A 17 -2.97 -1.99 -6.74
N ILE A 18 -2.52 -2.13 -5.49
CA ILE A 18 -1.83 -3.32 -4.97
C ILE A 18 -2.78 -4.07 -4.03
N THR A 19 -2.94 -5.38 -4.25
CA THR A 19 -3.78 -6.28 -3.45
C THR A 19 -3.03 -7.59 -3.17
N GLY A 20 -3.60 -8.46 -2.32
CA GLY A 20 -2.99 -9.78 -2.03
C GLY A 20 -1.69 -9.67 -1.22
N ILE A 21 -1.60 -8.66 -0.36
CA ILE A 21 -0.41 -8.36 0.44
C ILE A 21 -0.45 -9.18 1.72
N ASP A 22 0.55 -10.03 1.94
CA ASP A 22 0.79 -10.73 3.19
C ASP A 22 1.98 -10.12 3.95
N GLU A 23 2.20 -10.56 5.20
CA GLU A 23 3.28 -10.09 6.08
C GLU A 23 4.71 -10.35 5.57
N ARG A 24 4.88 -11.22 4.57
CA ARG A 24 6.17 -11.51 3.93
C ARG A 24 6.44 -10.56 2.76
N ASN A 25 5.41 -9.89 2.26
CA ASN A 25 5.54 -8.91 1.19
C ASN A 25 6.21 -7.64 1.72
N PRO A 26 7.33 -7.16 1.13
CA PRO A 26 7.98 -5.93 1.57
C PRO A 26 7.09 -4.69 1.57
N VAL A 27 6.03 -4.67 0.75
CA VAL A 27 5.03 -3.59 0.72
C VAL A 27 4.23 -3.52 2.03
N PHE A 28 4.15 -4.61 2.80
CA PHE A 28 3.35 -4.70 4.01
C PHE A 28 3.76 -3.70 5.11
N ASN A 29 5.07 -3.46 5.29
CA ASN A 29 5.59 -2.62 6.38
C ASN A 29 6.53 -1.51 5.90
N ARG A 30 6.50 -1.17 4.61
CA ARG A 30 7.31 -0.10 4.04
C ARG A 30 6.44 0.96 3.37
N GLU A 31 6.86 2.21 3.53
CA GLU A 31 6.26 3.34 2.83
C GLU A 31 6.87 3.44 1.43
N LEU A 32 6.01 3.36 0.40
CA LEU A 32 6.44 3.36 -1.00
C LEU A 32 6.66 4.77 -1.57
N PHE A 33 5.97 5.80 -1.05
CA PHE A 33 5.93 7.15 -1.62
C PHE A 33 5.45 7.24 -3.09
N ASP A 34 4.96 6.14 -3.65
CA ASP A 34 4.42 6.03 -5.00
C ASP A 34 2.88 6.24 -4.99
N PRO A 35 2.25 6.58 -6.14
CA PRO A 35 0.80 6.68 -6.29
C PRO A 35 0.15 5.28 -6.34
N ALA A 36 0.46 4.44 -5.34
CA ALA A 36 0.19 3.02 -5.32
C ALA A 36 -0.49 2.58 -4.00
N PRO A 37 -1.80 2.85 -3.81
CA PRO A 37 -2.52 2.37 -2.63
C PRO A 37 -2.49 0.84 -2.50
N ALA A 38 -2.19 0.38 -1.28
CA ALA A 38 -2.24 -1.00 -0.84
C ALA A 38 -3.58 -1.32 -0.16
N PHE A 39 -4.25 -2.39 -0.60
CA PHE A 39 -5.50 -2.86 -0.02
C PHE A 39 -5.30 -4.19 0.70
N HIS A 40 -5.72 -4.22 1.96
CA HIS A 40 -5.75 -5.42 2.79
C HIS A 40 -7.19 -5.83 3.08
N VAL A 41 -7.44 -7.14 3.08
CA VAL A 41 -8.75 -7.71 3.40
C VAL A 41 -8.65 -8.41 4.75
N VAL A 42 -9.60 -8.14 5.63
CA VAL A 42 -9.67 -8.71 6.98
C VAL A 42 -11.11 -9.07 7.31
N ASP A 43 -11.29 -10.10 8.13
CA ASP A 43 -12.62 -10.66 8.44
C ASP A 43 -13.35 -9.95 9.57
N SER A 44 -12.71 -8.99 10.25
CA SER A 44 -13.32 -8.26 11.36
C SER A 44 -12.68 -6.91 11.61
N THR A 45 -13.41 -6.03 12.32
CA THR A 45 -12.88 -4.75 12.80
C THR A 45 -11.70 -4.93 13.76
N ALA A 46 -11.75 -5.96 14.62
CA ALA A 46 -10.64 -6.24 15.54
C ALA A 46 -9.34 -6.59 14.77
N SER A 47 -9.46 -7.41 13.72
CA SER A 47 -8.36 -7.73 12.81
C SER A 47 -7.88 -6.49 12.05
N ALA A 48 -8.79 -5.58 11.65
CA ALA A 48 -8.42 -4.32 11.01
C ALA A 48 -7.58 -3.42 11.93
N ILE A 49 -7.96 -3.30 13.20
CA ILE A 49 -7.20 -2.51 14.19
C ILE A 49 -5.83 -3.15 14.44
N ALA A 50 -5.77 -4.47 14.60
CA ALA A 50 -4.51 -5.18 14.79
C ALA A 50 -3.56 -4.97 13.60
N LEU A 51 -4.10 -5.06 12.38
CA LEU A 51 -3.36 -4.82 11.14
C LEU A 51 -2.88 -3.36 11.03
N ALA A 52 -3.74 -2.39 11.36
CA ALA A 52 -3.38 -0.97 11.33
C ALA A 52 -2.23 -0.63 12.30
N ASN A 53 -2.13 -1.35 13.41
CA ASN A 53 -1.05 -1.20 14.40
C ASN A 53 0.20 -2.04 14.07
N ALA A 54 0.16 -2.93 13.07
CA ALA A 54 1.25 -3.83 12.70
C ALA A 54 2.32 -3.15 11.82
N THR A 55 2.68 -1.92 12.18
CA THR A 55 3.61 -1.06 11.45
C THR A 55 4.47 -0.27 12.45
N PRO A 56 5.74 0.03 12.13
CA PRO A 56 6.57 0.87 12.99
C PRO A 56 6.19 2.36 12.96
N PHE A 57 5.23 2.77 12.12
CA PHE A 57 4.81 4.15 11.93
C PHE A 57 3.53 4.51 12.71
N GLY A 58 3.26 5.81 12.88
CA GLY A 58 2.09 6.31 13.63
C GLY A 58 1.80 7.80 13.37
N LEU A 59 1.71 8.19 12.09
CA LEU A 59 1.67 9.59 11.65
C LEU A 59 0.26 10.17 11.47
N GLY A 60 -0.75 9.32 11.28
CA GLY A 60 -2.15 9.74 11.10
C GLY A 60 -2.79 10.21 12.41
N THR A 61 -3.70 11.17 12.31
CA THR A 61 -4.49 11.73 13.44
C THR A 61 -5.97 11.50 13.26
#